data_AF-A0A2V5V8V0-F1
#
_entry.id   AF-A0A2V5V8V0-F1
#
_cell.length_a   1.000
_cell.length_b   1.000
_cell.length_c   1.000
_cell.angle_alpha   90.00
_cell.angle_beta   90.00
_cell.angle_gamma   90.00
#
_symmetry.space_group_name_H-M   'P 1'
#
loop_
_entity.id
_entity.type
_entity.pdbx_description
1 polymer ?
#
loop_
_entity_poly.entity_id
_entity_poly.type
_entity_poly.pdbx_seq_one_letter_code
_entity_poly.pdbx_strand_id
1 'polypeptide(L)'
;AAYMGRWIAKNVVASGLADRCEVQFAYAIGHPEPVSVSVDTFCTGKVDEEKLERAIWEVFNFKPAEIIKQLNLLRPIYRKTTNYGHFGRVDDLDALTWERADKAEALRKAAE
;
A
#
# COMPACT_ATOMS: atom_id res chain seq x y z
N ALA A 1 9.65 -1.54 0.81
CA ALA A 1 8.68 -0.49 1.19
C ALA A 1 7.92 0.08 0.00
N ALA A 2 8.56 0.50 -1.10
CA ALA A 2 7.85 1.11 -2.24
C ALA A 2 6.65 0.31 -2.78
N TYR A 3 6.74 -1.02 -2.87
CA TYR A 3 5.61 -1.87 -3.28
C TYR A 3 4.44 -1.83 -2.29
N MET A 4 4.73 -1.72 -0.99
CA MET A 4 3.69 -1.53 0.03
C MET A 4 2.98 -0.18 -0.17
N GLY A 5 3.72 0.90 -0.44
CA GLY A 5 3.12 2.21 -0.72
C GLY A 5 2.19 2.18 -1.93
N ARG A 6 2.63 1.52 -3.02
CA ARG A 6 1.77 1.28 -4.18
C ARG A 6 0.51 0.49 -3.79
N TRP A 7 0.67 -0.60 -3.05
CA TRP A 7 -0.44 -1.46 -2.65
C TRP A 7 -1.45 -0.71 -1.80
N ILE A 8 -1.00 0.07 -0.81
CA ILE A 8 -1.86 0.92 0.02
C ILE A 8 -2.57 1.94 -0.86
N ALA A 9 -1.85 2.77 -1.61
CA ALA A 9 -2.43 3.82 -2.44
C ALA A 9 -3.48 3.27 -3.43
N LYS A 10 -3.18 2.13 -4.05
CA LYS A 10 -4.12 1.45 -4.95
C LYS A 10 -5.39 0.99 -4.22
N ASN A 11 -5.26 0.45 -3.02
CA ASN A 11 -6.40 0.00 -2.23
C ASN A 11 -7.24 1.16 -1.68
N VAL A 12 -6.63 2.30 -1.34
CA VAL A 12 -7.33 3.53 -0.94
C VAL A 12 -8.18 4.07 -2.10
N VAL A 13 -7.63 4.10 -3.31
CA VAL A 13 -8.40 4.54 -4.49
C VAL A 13 -9.47 3.52 -4.85
N ALA A 14 -9.15 2.22 -4.80
CA ALA A 14 -10.10 1.15 -5.12
C ALA A 14 -11.24 1.02 -4.09
N SER A 15 -11.03 1.41 -2.83
CA SER A 15 -12.10 1.48 -1.82
C SER A 15 -13.03 2.67 -2.02
N GLY A 16 -12.65 3.60 -2.90
CA GLY A 16 -13.38 4.82 -3.16
C GLY A 16 -13.21 5.88 -2.07
N LEU A 17 -12.25 5.73 -1.14
CA LEU A 17 -11.98 6.70 -0.07
C LEU A 17 -11.28 7.97 -0.57
N ALA A 18 -10.63 7.92 -1.73
CA ALA A 18 -10.07 9.07 -2.43
C ALA A 18 -9.94 8.78 -3.94
N ASP A 19 -9.86 9.80 -4.78
CA ASP A 19 -9.59 9.63 -6.22
C ASP A 19 -8.08 9.59 -6.51
N ARG A 20 -7.28 10.20 -5.64
CA ARG A 20 -5.81 10.21 -5.66
C ARG A 20 -5.29 9.96 -4.26
N CYS A 21 -4.18 9.24 -4.16
CA CYS A 21 -3.53 8.93 -2.90
C CYS A 21 -2.02 8.79 -3.11
N GLU A 22 -1.25 9.56 -2.35
CA GLU A 22 0.18 9.36 -2.16
C GLU A 22 0.43 8.87 -0.74
N VAL A 23 1.40 7.95 -0.59
CA VAL A 23 1.81 7.47 0.72
C VAL A 23 3.32 7.53 0.83
N GLN A 24 3.79 8.15 1.90
CA GLN A 24 5.20 8.31 2.22
C GLN A 24 5.53 7.55 3.50
N PHE A 25 6.70 6.90 3.53
CA PHE A 25 7.24 6.27 4.73
C PHE A 25 8.74 6.48 4.84
N ALA A 26 9.23 6.61 6.07
CA ALA A 26 10.65 6.58 6.38
C ALA A 26 10.97 5.46 7.37
N TYR A 27 12.17 4.88 7.26
CA TYR A 27 12.68 3.85 8.17
C TYR A 27 14.10 4.21 8.61
N ALA A 28 14.41 3.91 9.87
CA ALA A 28 15.79 3.92 10.37
C ALA A 28 16.39 2.51 10.25
N ILE A 29 17.68 2.43 9.91
CA ILE A 29 18.38 1.14 9.81
C ILE A 29 18.31 0.39 11.15
N GLY A 30 17.88 -0.87 11.11
CA GLY A 30 17.73 -1.70 12.31
C GLY A 30 16.46 -1.44 13.14
N HIS A 31 15.59 -0.50 12.76
CA HIS A 31 14.32 -0.26 13.42
C HIS A 31 13.16 -0.89 12.63
N PRO A 32 12.33 -1.77 13.23
CA PRO A 32 11.29 -2.49 12.50
C PRO A 32 10.06 -1.63 12.17
N GLU A 33 9.73 -0.65 13.01
CA GLU A 33 8.63 0.27 12.74
C GLU A 33 9.10 1.42 11.83
N PRO A 34 8.21 2.02 11.02
CA PRO A 34 8.54 3.24 10.30
C PRO A 34 8.72 4.40 11.30
N VAL A 35 9.66 5.30 11.00
CA VAL A 35 9.83 6.54 11.79
C VAL A 35 8.82 7.61 11.40
N SER A 36 8.24 7.50 10.20
CA SER A 36 7.11 8.32 9.76
C SER A 36 6.27 7.57 8.74
N VAL A 37 4.96 7.84 8.79
CA VAL A 37 3.96 7.48 7.79
C VAL A 37 3.16 8.74 7.49
N SER A 38 2.90 9.05 6.23
CA SER A 38 2.07 10.19 5.84
C SER A 38 1.27 9.84 4.59
N VAL A 39 0.04 10.34 4.53
CA VAL A 39 -0.92 10.12 3.44
C VAL A 39 -1.40 11.47 2.95
N ASP A 40 -1.37 11.67 1.63
CA ASP A 40 -1.91 12.87 0.97
C ASP A 40 -2.93 12.44 -0.08
N THR A 41 -4.16 12.92 0.06
CA THR A 41 -5.25 12.64 -0.89
C THR A 41 -5.41 13.70 -1.97
N PHE A 42 -4.58 14.74 -1.95
CA PHE A 42 -4.62 15.89 -2.86
C PHE A 42 -6.01 16.53 -2.91
N CYS A 43 -6.66 16.66 -1.75
CA CYS A 43 -8.03 17.16 -1.58
C CYS A 43 -9.11 16.33 -2.31
N THR A 44 -8.84 15.06 -2.62
CA THR A 44 -9.83 14.14 -3.22
C THR A 44 -10.39 13.12 -2.23
N GLY A 45 -9.98 13.18 -0.96
CA GLY A 45 -10.49 12.33 0.10
C GLY A 45 -11.98 12.52 0.37
N LYS A 46 -12.68 11.41 0.63
CA LYS A 46 -14.10 11.38 1.04
C LYS A 46 -14.26 11.24 2.55
N VAL A 47 -13.14 11.12 3.27
CA VAL A 47 -13.02 11.08 4.73
C VAL A 47 -11.83 11.94 5.14
N ASP A 48 -11.77 12.35 6.40
CA ASP A 48 -10.63 13.10 6.94
C ASP A 48 -9.32 12.29 6.79
N GLU A 49 -8.23 12.97 6.45
CA GLU A 49 -6.92 12.32 6.24
C GLU A 49 -6.41 11.62 7.50
N GLU A 50 -6.67 12.19 8.69
CA GLU A 50 -6.36 11.52 9.97
C GLU A 50 -7.16 10.23 10.18
N LYS A 51 -8.39 10.15 9.67
CA LYS A 51 -9.20 8.93 9.72
C LYS A 51 -8.65 7.89 8.73
N LEU A 52 -8.29 8.34 7.52
CA LEU A 52 -7.68 7.49 6.51
C LEU A 52 -6.33 6.92 6.97
N GLU A 53 -5.48 7.73 7.59
CA GLU A 53 -4.18 7.30 8.11
C GLU A 53 -4.36 6.23 9.20
N ARG A 54 -5.31 6.43 10.13
CA ARG A 54 -5.65 5.42 11.15
C ARG A 54 -6.14 4.12 10.55
N ALA A 55 -7.04 4.18 9.56
CA ALA A 55 -7.54 3.00 8.86
C ALA A 55 -6.40 2.25 8.14
N ILE A 56 -5.44 2.97 7.57
CA ILE A 56 -4.24 2.37 6.96
C ILE A 56 -3.38 1.65 8.00
N TRP A 57 -3.14 2.25 9.17
CA TRP A 57 -2.42 1.61 10.27
C TRP A 57 -3.11 0.36 10.82
N GLU A 58 -4.44 0.32 10.80
CA GLU A 58 -5.21 -0.85 11.24
C GLU A 58 -5.13 -2.01 10.22
N VAL A 59 -5.22 -1.69 8.92
CA VAL A 59 -5.34 -2.69 7.86
C VAL A 59 -3.99 -3.25 7.41
N PHE A 60 -2.91 -2.47 7.52
CA PHE A 60 -1.59 -2.81 6.99
C PHE A 60 -0.53 -2.85 8.09
N ASN A 61 0.37 -3.83 8.01
CA ASN A 61 1.53 -3.90 8.89
C ASN A 61 2.80 -3.37 8.20
N PHE A 62 3.44 -2.37 8.80
CA PHE A 62 4.60 -1.67 8.26
C PHE A 62 5.95 -2.33 8.54
N LYS A 63 6.00 -3.37 9.36
CA LYS A 63 7.28 -4.06 9.64
C LYS A 63 7.84 -4.65 8.36
N PRO A 64 9.14 -4.48 8.03
CA PRO A 64 9.74 -5.06 6.83
C PRO A 64 9.48 -6.56 6.64
N ALA A 65 9.51 -7.33 7.74
CA ALA A 65 9.18 -8.76 7.71
C ALA A 65 7.71 -9.03 7.34
N GLU A 66 6.78 -8.23 7.88
CA GLU A 66 5.37 -8.36 7.56
C GLU A 66 5.05 -7.84 6.16
N ILE A 67 5.76 -6.83 5.65
CA ILE A 67 5.63 -6.41 4.24
C ILE A 67 5.98 -7.57 3.31
N ILE A 68 7.10 -8.25 3.58
CA ILE A 68 7.55 -9.41 2.80
C ILE A 68 6.50 -10.53 2.84
N LYS A 69 5.90 -10.78 4.01
CA LYS A 69 4.89 -11.81 4.20
C LYS A 69 3.56 -11.47 3.54
N GLN A 70 3.01 -10.27 3.79
CA GLN A 70 1.73 -9.80 3.25
C GLN A 70 1.74 -9.79 1.72
N LEU A 71 2.87 -9.40 1.10
CA LEU A 71 3.02 -9.36 -0.35
C LEU A 71 3.66 -10.64 -0.93
N ASN A 72 3.95 -11.65 -0.12
CA ASN A 72 4.57 -12.91 -0.57
C ASN A 72 5.81 -12.68 -1.47
N LEU A 73 6.80 -11.94 -0.95
CA LEU A 73 7.93 -11.42 -1.74
C LEU A 73 9.12 -12.39 -1.87
N LEU A 74 9.20 -13.46 -1.07
CA LEU A 74 10.30 -14.42 -1.10
C LEU A 74 10.13 -15.44 -2.24
N ARG A 75 10.06 -14.94 -3.47
CA ARG A 75 9.84 -15.73 -4.70
C ARG A 75 10.63 -15.13 -5.87
N PRO A 76 10.98 -15.93 -6.89
CA PRO A 76 11.72 -15.45 -8.07
C PRO A 76 10.81 -14.73 -9.08
N ILE A 77 10.13 -13.65 -8.67
CA ILE A 77 9.11 -12.94 -9.46
C ILE A 77 9.62 -11.66 -10.15
N TYR A 78 10.77 -11.13 -9.75
CA TYR A 78 11.22 -9.77 -10.06
C TYR A 78 11.69 -9.55 -11.51
N ARG A 79 12.13 -10.60 -12.22
CA ARG A 79 12.57 -10.46 -13.62
C ARG A 79 11.46 -9.90 -14.52
N LYS A 80 10.20 -10.17 -14.19
CA LYS A 80 9.05 -9.70 -14.98
C LYS A 80 8.94 -8.17 -14.99
N THR A 81 9.40 -7.48 -13.96
CA THR A 81 9.16 -6.03 -13.78
C THR A 81 10.36 -5.16 -14.16
N THR A 82 11.46 -5.75 -14.64
CA THR A 82 12.66 -5.00 -15.03
C THR A 82 12.45 -4.13 -16.27
N ASN A 83 11.42 -4.42 -17.06
CA ASN A 83 11.04 -3.67 -18.26
C ASN A 83 9.59 -3.21 -18.13
N TYR A 84 9.30 -2.02 -18.66
CA TYR A 84 7.95 -1.44 -18.71
C TYR A 84 7.30 -1.17 -17.33
N GLY A 85 8.13 -1.02 -16.29
CA GLY A 85 7.70 -0.57 -14.97
C GLY A 85 7.22 -1.67 -14.03
N HIS A 86 7.28 -1.33 -12.73
CA HIS A 86 6.86 -2.22 -11.64
C HIS A 86 5.39 -2.04 -11.23
N PHE A 87 4.77 -0.93 -11.64
CA PHE A 87 3.43 -0.53 -11.19
C PHE A 87 2.46 -0.37 -12.35
N GLY A 88 1.16 -0.51 -12.06
CA GLY A 88 0.09 -0.38 -13.05
C GLY A 88 -0.15 -1.61 -13.92
N ARG A 89 0.61 -2.68 -13.66
CA ARG A 89 0.52 -3.94 -14.40
C ARG A 89 -0.44 -4.92 -13.72
N VAL A 90 -1.38 -5.45 -14.47
CA VAL A 90 -2.43 -6.37 -13.98
C VAL A 90 -2.47 -7.70 -14.74
N ASP A 91 -1.44 -7.95 -15.55
CA ASP A 91 -1.29 -9.16 -16.36
C ASP A 91 -0.97 -10.42 -15.53
N ASP A 92 -0.46 -10.26 -14.32
CA ASP A 92 -0.11 -11.37 -13.41
C ASP A 92 -0.19 -10.92 -11.95
N LEU A 93 -1.38 -10.94 -11.36
CA LEU A 93 -1.59 -10.53 -9.97
C LEU A 93 -1.06 -11.55 -8.95
N ASP A 94 -0.68 -12.76 -9.37
CA ASP A 94 -0.04 -13.75 -8.50
C ASP A 94 1.45 -13.46 -8.30
N ALA A 95 2.12 -12.97 -9.35
CA ALA A 95 3.45 -12.42 -9.22
C ALA A 95 3.44 -11.00 -8.64
N LEU A 96 2.57 -10.12 -9.13
CA LEU A 96 2.50 -8.69 -8.77
C LEU A 96 1.49 -8.43 -7.67
N THR A 97 1.73 -9.02 -6.50
CA THR A 97 0.81 -8.97 -5.35
C THR A 97 0.48 -7.55 -4.88
N TRP A 98 1.40 -6.59 -5.04
CA TRP A 98 1.18 -5.18 -4.70
C TRP A 98 0.21 -4.46 -5.65
N GLU A 99 -0.16 -5.07 -6.77
CA GLU A 99 -1.18 -4.56 -7.67
C GLU A 99 -2.59 -5.11 -7.36
N ARG A 100 -2.76 -5.92 -6.31
CA ARG A 100 -4.08 -6.38 -5.88
C ARG A 100 -4.84 -5.26 -5.14
N ALA A 101 -6.15 -5.23 -5.32
CA ALA A 101 -7.08 -4.35 -4.59
C ALA A 101 -7.86 -5.12 -3.50
N ASP A 102 -7.18 -6.07 -2.85
CA ASP A 102 -7.73 -7.04 -1.91
C ASP A 102 -7.95 -6.50 -0.48
N LYS A 103 -7.52 -5.27 -0.20
CA LYS A 103 -7.69 -4.56 1.07
C LYS A 103 -8.69 -3.41 1.00
N ALA A 104 -9.26 -3.13 -0.17
CA ALA A 104 -10.21 -2.04 -0.38
C ALA A 104 -11.42 -2.12 0.56
N GLU A 105 -12.02 -3.30 0.71
CA GLU A 105 -13.17 -3.50 1.61
C GLU A 105 -12.79 -3.32 3.09
N ALA A 106 -11.62 -3.84 3.49
CA ALA A 106 -11.13 -3.70 4.86
C ALA A 106 -10.85 -2.22 5.20
N LEU A 107 -10.27 -1.47 4.26
CA LEU A 107 -10.07 -0.03 4.39
C LEU A 107 -11.40 0.71 4.52
N ARG A 108 -12.40 0.39 3.69
CA ARG A 108 -13.71 1.05 3.75
C ARG A 108 -14.32 0.88 5.14
N LYS A 109 -14.31 -0.34 5.68
CA LYS A 109 -14.83 -0.64 7.03
C LYS A 109 -14.06 0.05 8.15
N ALA A 110 -12.74 0.09 8.07
CA ALA A 110 -11.92 0.79 9.07
C ALA A 110 -12.08 2.32 9.03
N ALA A 111 -12.56 2.85 7.89
CA ALA A 111 -12.83 4.27 7.68
C ALA A 111 -14.31 4.66 7.80
N GLU A 112 -15.21 3.73 8.15
CA GLU A 112 -16.59 4.02 8.59
C GLU A 112 -16.61 4.68 9.97
#